data_AF-A0A8B8IE22-F1
#
_entry.id   AF-A0A8B8IE22-F1
#
_cell.length_a   1.000
_cell.length_b   1.000
_cell.length_c   1.000
_cell.angle_alpha   90.00
_cell.angle_beta   90.00
_cell.angle_gamma   90.00
#
_symmetry.space_group_name_H-M   'P 1'
#
loop_
_entity.id
_entity.type
_entity.pdbx_description
1 polymer ?
#
loop_
_entity_poly.entity_id
_entity_poly.type
_entity_poly.pdbx_seq_one_letter_code
_entity_poly.pdbx_strand_id
1 'polypeptide(L)'
;MKINRWVKKIQNERFRKLYSIKEDTNEDVMLKVFENIFDTIMIMEKTSKLVIFNHFFMEFLQSLAYIKIWIEWLRNETIDDIIFTTHTVGVILWTVKGIVVEITLCVCCEILHNNVKSARVAAILLLNNSKFYNTKRFAKKVLKITAIRYKKLNGLGVFDVDAMLLLHFAALLANYTVVLLQFAFT
;
A
#
# COMPACT_ATOMS: atom_id res chain seq x y z
N MET A 1 13.93 -58.09 -30.18
CA MET A 1 14.52 -57.17 -29.18
C MET A 1 14.59 -55.67 -29.60
N LYS A 2 14.43 -55.29 -30.88
CA LYS A 2 14.53 -53.88 -31.33
C LYS A 2 13.26 -53.03 -31.08
N ILE A 3 12.07 -53.65 -31.06
CA ILE A 3 10.78 -52.95 -30.92
C ILE A 3 10.62 -52.32 -29.52
N ASN A 4 10.97 -53.04 -28.44
CA ASN A 4 10.91 -52.49 -27.08
C ASN A 4 11.80 -51.26 -26.87
N ARG A 5 12.92 -51.17 -27.60
CA ARG A 5 13.84 -50.03 -27.51
C ARG A 5 13.25 -48.79 -28.20
N TRP A 6 12.50 -48.97 -29.29
CA TRP A 6 11.79 -47.90 -30.00
C TRP A 6 10.57 -47.39 -29.22
N VAL A 7 9.77 -48.29 -28.64
CA VAL A 7 8.62 -47.92 -27.80
C VAL A 7 9.06 -47.08 -26.59
N LYS A 8 10.14 -47.50 -25.92
CA LYS A 8 10.70 -46.77 -24.78
C LYS A 8 11.23 -45.39 -25.18
N LYS A 9 11.81 -45.25 -26.38
CA LYS A 9 12.29 -43.96 -26.90
C LYS A 9 11.14 -42.99 -27.21
N ILE A 10 10.09 -43.47 -27.87
CA ILE A 10 8.90 -42.67 -28.20
C ILE A 10 8.16 -42.21 -26.94
N GLN A 11 8.00 -43.09 -25.94
CA GLN A 11 7.40 -42.71 -24.67
C GLN A 11 8.25 -41.66 -23.95
N ASN A 12 9.58 -41.84 -23.91
CA ASN A 12 10.46 -40.90 -23.23
C ASN A 12 10.48 -39.52 -23.91
N GLU A 13 10.40 -39.47 -25.25
CA GLU A 13 10.27 -38.20 -25.99
C GLU A 13 8.90 -37.53 -25.79
N ARG A 14 7.81 -38.31 -25.72
CA ARG A 14 6.46 -37.79 -25.38
C ARG A 14 6.41 -37.23 -23.96
N PHE A 15 6.98 -37.93 -22.98
CA PHE A 15 7.07 -37.45 -21.60
C PHE A 15 7.93 -36.19 -21.50
N ARG A 16 9.04 -36.12 -22.23
CA ARG A 16 9.89 -34.92 -22.28
C ARG A 16 9.17 -33.72 -22.90
N LYS A 17 8.40 -33.94 -23.98
CA LYS A 17 7.53 -32.91 -24.58
C LYS A 17 6.43 -32.45 -23.63
N LEU A 18 5.78 -33.38 -22.92
CA LEU A 18 4.73 -33.04 -21.95
C LEU A 18 5.28 -32.27 -20.76
N TYR A 19 6.47 -32.61 -20.26
CA TYR A 19 7.15 -31.87 -19.21
C TYR A 19 7.57 -30.47 -19.67
N SER A 20 8.16 -30.34 -20.88
CA SER A 20 8.52 -29.02 -21.42
C SER A 20 7.31 -28.14 -21.69
N ILE A 21 6.18 -28.71 -22.12
CA ILE A 21 4.92 -27.95 -22.31
C ILE A 21 4.36 -27.52 -20.96
N LYS A 22 4.40 -28.38 -19.94
CA LYS A 22 3.90 -28.05 -18.59
C LYS A 22 4.74 -26.97 -17.89
N GLU A 23 6.03 -26.91 -18.19
CA GLU A 23 6.96 -25.91 -17.68
C GLU A 23 6.76 -24.54 -18.38
N ASP A 24 6.55 -24.55 -19.70
CA ASP A 24 6.24 -23.33 -20.49
C ASP A 24 4.85 -22.75 -20.15
N THR A 25 3.87 -23.62 -19.88
CA THR A 25 2.50 -23.20 -19.50
C THR A 25 2.45 -22.53 -18.12
N ASN A 26 3.39 -22.85 -17.22
CA ASN A 26 3.38 -22.33 -15.84
C ASN A 26 3.97 -20.92 -15.75
N GLU A 27 5.02 -20.61 -16.53
CA GLU A 27 5.65 -19.27 -16.53
C GLU A 27 4.71 -18.21 -17.11
N ASP A 28 4.01 -18.52 -18.22
CA ASP A 28 3.05 -17.59 -18.83
C ASP A 28 1.83 -17.34 -17.92
N VAL A 29 1.35 -18.37 -17.21
CA VAL A 29 0.29 -18.22 -16.21
C VAL A 29 0.76 -17.37 -15.05
N MET A 30 1.95 -17.61 -14.51
CA MET A 30 2.55 -16.80 -13.43
C MET A 30 2.73 -15.34 -13.85
N LEU A 31 3.16 -15.09 -15.08
CA LEU A 31 3.29 -13.74 -15.63
C LEU A 31 1.93 -13.06 -15.73
N LYS A 32 0.91 -13.75 -16.22
CA LYS A 32 -0.44 -13.21 -16.33
C LYS A 32 -1.03 -12.89 -14.95
N VAL A 33 -0.79 -13.74 -13.94
CA VAL A 33 -1.19 -13.45 -12.56
C VAL A 33 -0.45 -12.21 -12.05
N PHE A 34 0.84 -12.10 -12.29
CA PHE A 34 1.63 -10.93 -11.89
C PHE A 34 1.14 -9.64 -12.56
N GLU A 35 0.83 -9.69 -13.86
CA GLU A 35 0.26 -8.58 -14.62
C GLU A 35 -1.10 -8.16 -14.04
N ASN A 36 -2.00 -9.12 -13.77
CA ASN A 36 -3.29 -8.84 -13.14
C ASN A 36 -3.17 -8.21 -11.75
N ILE A 37 -2.23 -8.68 -10.91
CA ILE A 37 -1.96 -8.11 -9.59
C ILE A 37 -1.46 -6.67 -9.74
N PHE A 38 -0.53 -6.43 -10.67
CA PHE A 38 -0.01 -5.08 -10.92
C PHE A 38 -1.06 -4.12 -11.47
N ASP A 39 -1.94 -4.59 -12.36
CA ASP A 39 -3.05 -3.81 -12.88
C ASP A 39 -4.02 -3.44 -11.75
N THR A 40 -4.30 -4.38 -10.84
CA THR A 40 -5.12 -4.13 -9.66
C THR A 40 -4.49 -3.08 -8.74
N ILE A 41 -3.19 -3.19 -8.48
CA ILE A 41 -2.44 -2.21 -7.67
C ILE A 41 -2.49 -0.82 -8.33
N MET A 42 -2.37 -0.72 -9.65
CA MET A 42 -2.45 0.55 -10.35
C MET A 42 -3.85 1.18 -10.30
N ILE A 43 -4.91 0.38 -10.44
CA ILE A 43 -6.29 0.84 -10.30
C ILE A 43 -6.53 1.34 -8.87
N MET A 44 -6.08 0.56 -7.89
CA MET A 44 -6.14 0.94 -6.47
C MET A 44 -5.39 2.25 -6.23
N GLU A 45 -4.16 2.39 -6.72
CA GLU A 45 -3.37 3.62 -6.61
C GLU A 45 -4.15 4.81 -7.18
N LYS A 46 -4.62 4.73 -8.43
CA LYS A 46 -5.33 5.82 -9.10
C LYS A 46 -6.61 6.24 -8.38
N THR A 47 -7.36 5.28 -7.86
CA THR A 47 -8.64 5.52 -7.19
C THR A 47 -8.44 6.04 -5.77
N SER A 48 -7.42 5.54 -5.08
CA SER A 48 -7.15 5.88 -3.69
C SER A 48 -6.51 7.25 -3.50
N LYS A 49 -5.83 7.86 -4.50
CA LYS A 49 -5.14 9.16 -4.30
C LYS A 49 -6.06 10.25 -3.76
N LEU A 50 -7.24 10.40 -4.38
CA LEU A 50 -8.21 11.41 -3.99
C LEU A 50 -8.87 11.05 -2.65
N VAL A 51 -9.18 9.76 -2.45
CA VAL A 51 -9.81 9.28 -1.22
C VAL A 51 -8.89 9.48 -0.01
N ILE A 52 -7.61 9.13 -0.15
CA ILE A 52 -6.59 9.29 0.89
C ILE A 52 -6.38 10.77 1.18
N PHE A 53 -6.19 11.61 0.15
CA PHE A 53 -6.06 13.04 0.34
C PHE A 53 -7.27 13.64 1.07
N ASN A 54 -8.48 13.32 0.61
CA ASN A 54 -9.71 13.79 1.23
C ASN A 54 -9.84 13.30 2.67
N HIS A 55 -9.44 12.07 2.96
CA HIS A 55 -9.46 11.52 4.31
C HIS A 55 -8.55 12.31 5.26
N PHE A 56 -7.26 12.49 4.90
CA PHE A 56 -6.32 13.27 5.72
C PHE A 56 -6.74 14.73 5.87
N PHE A 57 -7.25 15.34 4.80
CA PHE A 57 -7.72 16.73 4.83
C PHE A 57 -8.92 16.91 5.76
N MET A 58 -9.90 15.99 5.68
CA MET A 58 -11.07 16.03 6.56
C MET A 58 -10.69 15.76 8.01
N GLU A 59 -9.81 14.79 8.28
CA GLU A 59 -9.33 14.49 9.64
C GLU A 59 -8.57 15.68 10.25
N PHE A 60 -7.78 16.39 9.43
CA PHE A 60 -7.11 17.62 9.86
C PHE A 60 -8.10 18.72 10.27
N LEU A 61 -9.05 19.03 9.39
CA LEU A 61 -10.08 20.06 9.67
C LEU A 61 -10.92 19.70 10.89
N GLN A 62 -11.29 18.43 11.00
CA GLN A 62 -12.07 17.93 12.13
C GLN A 62 -11.29 18.02 13.44
N SER A 63 -10.00 17.67 13.43
CA SER A 63 -9.12 17.81 14.60
C SER A 63 -9.00 19.27 15.05
N LEU A 64 -8.82 20.21 14.12
CA LEU A 64 -8.80 21.64 14.44
C LEU A 64 -10.14 22.15 15.00
N ALA A 65 -11.26 21.69 14.43
CA ALA A 65 -12.58 22.02 14.95
C ALA A 65 -12.76 21.53 16.39
N TYR A 66 -12.33 20.30 16.69
CA TYR A 66 -12.38 19.74 18.04
C TYR A 66 -11.53 20.51 19.04
N ILE A 67 -10.29 20.86 18.68
CA ILE A 67 -9.43 21.71 19.51
C ILE A 67 -10.12 23.06 19.80
N LYS A 68 -10.70 23.69 18.78
CA LYS A 68 -11.40 24.97 18.95
C LYS A 68 -12.61 24.85 19.89
N ILE A 69 -13.43 23.81 19.74
CA ILE A 69 -14.58 23.57 20.62
C ILE A 69 -14.09 23.38 22.07
N TRP A 70 -13.03 22.62 22.27
CA TRP A 70 -12.43 22.41 23.59
C TRP A 70 -11.95 23.71 24.23
N ILE A 71 -11.26 24.56 23.48
CA ILE A 71 -10.81 25.88 23.95
C ILE A 71 -12.00 26.75 24.36
N GLU A 72 -13.05 26.81 23.53
CA GLU A 72 -14.25 27.61 23.83
C GLU A 72 -14.97 27.12 25.08
N TRP A 73 -15.03 25.81 25.27
CA TRP A 73 -15.63 25.20 26.45
C TRP A 73 -14.82 25.45 27.71
N LEU A 74 -13.49 25.36 27.63
CA LEU A 74 -12.62 25.69 28.75
C LEU A 74 -12.77 27.14 29.22
N ARG A 75 -13.15 28.04 28.31
CA ARG A 75 -13.39 29.46 28.63
C ARG A 75 -14.76 29.70 29.27
N ASN A 76 -15.73 28.83 29.05
CA ASN A 76 -17.12 29.07 29.44
C ASN A 76 -17.50 28.23 30.66
N GLU A 77 -17.47 28.83 31.86
CA GLU A 77 -17.71 28.15 33.15
C GLU A 77 -19.16 27.67 33.36
N THR A 78 -20.08 27.98 32.45
CA THR A 78 -21.53 27.69 32.59
C THR A 78 -22.01 26.46 31.84
N ILE A 79 -21.11 25.64 31.27
CA ILE A 79 -21.48 24.46 30.47
C ILE A 79 -21.80 23.27 31.39
N ASP A 80 -22.85 22.53 31.06
CA ASP A 80 -23.25 21.30 31.76
C ASP A 80 -22.18 20.20 31.62
N ASP A 81 -21.70 19.70 32.76
CA ASP A 81 -20.68 18.65 32.88
C ASP A 81 -21.03 17.38 32.08
N ILE A 82 -22.32 17.04 31.97
CA ILE A 82 -22.76 15.85 31.24
C ILE A 82 -22.54 16.03 29.73
N ILE A 83 -22.86 17.21 29.20
CA ILE A 83 -22.67 17.55 27.78
C ILE A 83 -21.18 17.57 27.44
N PHE A 84 -20.37 18.17 28.33
CA PHE A 84 -18.93 18.22 28.19
C PHE A 84 -18.31 16.81 28.13
N THR A 85 -18.69 15.95 29.08
CA THR A 85 -18.16 14.59 29.19
C THR A 85 -18.53 13.72 27.99
N THR A 86 -19.81 13.73 27.59
CA THR A 86 -20.30 12.91 26.47
C THR A 86 -19.65 13.28 25.15
N HIS A 87 -19.51 14.58 24.85
CA HIS A 87 -18.82 15.05 23.65
C HIS A 87 -17.33 14.72 23.69
N THR A 88 -16.67 14.90 24.83
CA THR A 88 -15.25 14.54 25.01
C THR A 88 -14.99 13.06 24.68
N VAL A 89 -15.82 12.16 25.22
CA VAL A 89 -15.71 10.72 24.90
C VAL A 89 -15.94 10.47 23.41
N GLY A 90 -16.95 11.12 22.81
CA GLY A 90 -17.22 11.01 21.38
C GLY A 90 -16.05 11.43 20.49
N VAL A 91 -15.41 12.56 20.82
CA VAL A 91 -14.21 13.06 20.12
C VAL A 91 -13.07 12.06 20.25
N ILE A 92 -12.76 11.58 21.46
CA ILE A 92 -11.68 10.61 21.69
C ILE A 92 -11.91 9.34 20.87
N LEU A 93 -13.12 8.78 20.90
CA LEU A 93 -13.46 7.57 20.15
C LEU A 93 -13.31 7.79 18.63
N TRP A 94 -13.73 8.96 18.13
CA TRP A 94 -13.61 9.28 16.71
C TRP A 94 -12.15 9.44 16.28
N THR A 95 -11.35 10.19 17.05
CA THR A 95 -9.91 10.38 16.78
C THR A 95 -9.15 9.08 16.84
N VAL A 96 -9.43 8.21 17.83
CA VAL A 96 -8.81 6.88 17.91
C VAL A 96 -9.13 6.04 16.67
N LYS A 97 -10.38 6.09 16.18
CA LYS A 97 -10.78 5.43 14.94
C LYS A 97 -9.99 5.98 13.74
N GLY A 98 -9.85 7.30 13.61
CA GLY A 98 -9.07 7.94 12.55
C GLY A 98 -7.61 7.45 12.56
N ILE A 99 -6.96 7.51 13.72
CA ILE A 99 -5.57 7.06 13.90
C ILE A 99 -5.40 5.57 13.52
N VAL A 100 -6.31 4.69 13.95
CA VAL A 100 -6.24 3.26 13.61
C VAL A 100 -6.34 3.04 12.11
N VAL A 101 -7.23 3.77 11.42
CA VAL A 101 -7.37 3.69 9.96
C VAL A 101 -6.11 4.18 9.26
N GLU A 102 -5.55 5.30 9.68
CA GLU A 102 -4.31 5.86 9.10
C GLU A 102 -3.10 4.94 9.31
N ILE A 103 -2.93 4.40 10.52
CA ILE A 103 -1.87 3.42 10.82
C ILE A 103 -2.03 2.19 9.93
N THR A 104 -3.23 1.65 9.83
CA THR A 104 -3.51 0.47 8.99
C THR A 104 -3.17 0.73 7.53
N LEU A 105 -3.59 1.90 7.01
CA LEU A 105 -3.29 2.32 5.65
C LEU A 105 -1.77 2.42 5.41
N CYS A 106 -1.04 3.07 6.32
CA CYS A 106 0.41 3.24 6.21
C CYS A 106 1.14 1.89 6.26
N VAL A 107 0.74 1.01 7.17
CA VAL A 107 1.29 -0.36 7.28
C VAL A 107 1.03 -1.16 6.01
N CYS A 108 -0.20 -1.14 5.48
CA CYS A 108 -0.53 -1.82 4.23
C CYS A 108 0.29 -1.29 3.04
N CYS A 109 0.48 0.02 2.95
CA CYS A 109 1.30 0.65 1.90
C CYS A 109 2.77 0.24 2.02
N GLU A 110 3.31 0.19 3.24
CA GLU A 110 4.68 -0.24 3.51
C GLU A 110 4.91 -1.72 3.17
N ILE A 111 3.97 -2.59 3.55
CA ILE A 111 4.00 -4.01 3.16
C ILE A 111 3.97 -4.17 1.65
N LEU A 112 3.07 -3.43 0.96
CA LEU A 112 3.00 -3.44 -0.49
C LEU A 112 4.32 -3.00 -1.13
N HIS A 113 4.91 -1.92 -0.62
CA HIS A 113 6.20 -1.41 -1.10
C HIS A 113 7.32 -2.45 -0.94
N ASN A 114 7.40 -3.07 0.23
CA ASN A 114 8.39 -4.11 0.52
C ASN A 114 8.18 -5.36 -0.33
N ASN A 115 6.93 -5.75 -0.60
CA ASN A 115 6.62 -6.87 -1.49
C ASN A 115 7.05 -6.59 -2.94
N VAL A 116 6.80 -5.39 -3.46
CA VAL A 116 7.26 -5.00 -4.81
C VAL A 116 8.79 -4.95 -4.88
N LYS A 117 9.45 -4.41 -3.85
CA LYS A 117 10.91 -4.41 -3.75
C LYS A 117 11.48 -5.83 -3.73
N SER A 118 10.87 -6.72 -2.97
CA SER A 118 11.25 -8.15 -2.89
C SER A 118 11.05 -8.86 -4.23
N ALA A 119 9.94 -8.61 -4.92
CA ALA A 119 9.70 -9.13 -6.26
C ALA A 119 10.76 -8.66 -7.27
N ARG A 120 11.21 -7.40 -7.19
CA ARG A 120 12.32 -6.89 -8.01
C ARG A 120 13.62 -7.61 -7.71
N VAL A 121 13.97 -7.78 -6.43
CA VAL A 121 15.20 -8.49 -6.04
C VAL A 121 15.16 -9.94 -6.53
N ALA A 122 14.04 -10.64 -6.35
CA ALA A 122 13.86 -12.00 -6.85
C ALA A 122 14.01 -12.07 -8.38
N ALA A 123 13.43 -11.11 -9.12
CA ALA A 123 13.59 -11.04 -10.57
C ALA A 123 15.05 -10.77 -11.00
N ILE A 124 15.80 -9.93 -10.29
CA ILE A 124 17.24 -9.71 -10.55
C ILE A 124 18.03 -11.00 -10.32
N LEU A 125 17.77 -11.71 -9.22
CA LEU A 125 18.44 -12.99 -8.92
C LEU A 125 18.13 -14.05 -9.97
N LEU A 126 16.86 -14.16 -10.40
CA LEU A 126 16.46 -15.06 -11.48
C LEU A 126 17.14 -14.70 -12.81
N LEU A 127 17.27 -13.41 -13.12
CA LEU A 127 17.93 -12.96 -14.34
C LEU A 127 19.42 -13.33 -14.37
N ASN A 128 20.11 -13.20 -13.24
CA ASN A 128 21.54 -13.47 -13.11
C ASN A 128 21.86 -14.96 -13.03
N ASN A 129 21.04 -15.74 -12.32
CA ASN A 129 21.33 -17.14 -12.02
C ASN A 129 20.69 -18.14 -12.99
N SER A 130 19.65 -17.74 -13.74
CA SER A 130 18.98 -18.66 -14.65
C SER A 130 19.88 -18.99 -15.86
N LYS A 131 19.88 -20.25 -16.26
CA LYS A 131 20.47 -20.71 -17.53
C LYS A 131 19.44 -20.77 -18.66
N PHE A 132 18.15 -20.64 -18.34
CA PHE A 132 17.05 -20.80 -19.27
C PHE A 132 16.57 -19.45 -19.83
N TYR A 133 16.35 -19.40 -21.15
CA TYR A 133 15.91 -18.20 -21.83
C TYR A 133 14.52 -17.72 -21.36
N ASN A 134 13.58 -18.64 -21.17
CA ASN A 134 12.20 -18.32 -20.79
C ASN A 134 12.14 -17.65 -19.41
N THR A 135 12.82 -18.22 -18.41
CA THR A 135 12.94 -17.62 -17.08
C THR A 135 13.62 -16.25 -17.10
N LYS A 136 14.66 -16.05 -17.94
CA LYS A 136 15.27 -14.71 -18.12
C LYS A 136 14.30 -13.72 -18.76
N ARG A 137 13.50 -14.16 -19.73
CA ARG A 137 12.47 -13.34 -20.38
C ARG A 137 11.39 -12.94 -19.38
N PHE A 138 10.93 -13.87 -18.54
CA PHE A 138 10.00 -13.61 -17.44
C PHE A 138 10.57 -12.57 -16.46
N ALA A 139 11.78 -12.81 -15.95
CA ALA A 139 12.46 -11.89 -15.03
C ALA A 139 12.63 -10.47 -15.62
N LYS A 140 13.01 -10.36 -16.90
CA LYS A 140 13.08 -9.06 -17.60
C LYS A 140 11.72 -8.36 -17.66
N LYS A 141 10.63 -9.10 -17.94
CA LYS A 141 9.28 -8.51 -17.98
C LYS A 141 8.85 -8.01 -16.60
N VAL A 142 9.07 -8.80 -15.55
CA VAL A 142 8.79 -8.39 -14.16
C VAL A 142 9.57 -7.12 -13.79
N LEU A 143 10.87 -7.07 -14.12
CA LEU A 143 11.69 -5.88 -13.90
C LEU A 143 11.20 -4.68 -14.69
N LYS A 144 10.77 -4.88 -15.94
CA LYS A 144 10.22 -3.82 -16.77
C LYS A 144 8.91 -3.27 -16.19
N ILE A 145 7.98 -4.14 -15.81
CA ILE A 145 6.69 -3.76 -15.21
C ILE A 145 6.93 -2.97 -13.92
N THR A 146 7.74 -3.51 -13.02
CA THR A 146 8.04 -2.87 -11.73
C THR A 146 8.87 -1.59 -11.87
N ALA A 147 9.72 -1.45 -12.88
CA ALA A 147 10.49 -0.22 -13.08
C ALA A 147 9.69 0.90 -13.73
N ILE A 148 8.80 0.56 -14.68
CA ILE A 148 8.05 1.56 -15.46
C ILE A 148 6.73 1.94 -14.77
N ARG A 149 6.04 0.96 -14.16
CA ARG A 149 4.65 1.13 -13.72
C ARG A 149 4.52 1.37 -12.23
N TYR A 150 5.50 0.94 -11.42
CA TYR A 150 5.42 1.12 -9.97
C TYR A 150 5.90 2.50 -9.57
N LYS A 151 5.01 3.26 -8.95
CA LYS A 151 5.34 4.48 -8.20
C LYS A 151 4.93 4.25 -6.73
N LYS A 152 5.69 4.81 -5.79
CA LYS A 152 5.27 4.83 -4.38
C LYS A 152 3.92 5.54 -4.30
N LEU A 153 3.00 5.00 -3.52
CA LEU A 153 1.65 5.52 -3.41
C LEU A 153 1.71 6.93 -2.80
N ASN A 154 1.09 7.90 -3.46
CA ASN A 154 1.18 9.30 -3.06
C ASN A 154 -0.19 9.99 -3.08
N GLY A 155 -0.43 10.86 -2.10
CA GLY A 155 -1.63 11.70 -1.99
C GLY A 155 -1.52 12.88 -2.93
N LEU A 156 -2.07 12.77 -4.14
CA LEU A 156 -2.05 13.81 -5.19
C LEU A 156 -0.66 14.38 -5.55
N GLY A 157 0.42 13.69 -5.18
CA GLY A 157 1.80 14.19 -5.33
C GLY A 157 2.22 15.23 -4.29
N VAL A 158 1.38 15.50 -3.29
CA VAL A 158 1.68 16.40 -2.18
C VAL A 158 2.52 15.70 -1.11
N PHE A 159 2.20 14.44 -0.84
CA PHE A 159 2.93 13.61 0.13
C PHE A 159 2.95 12.14 -0.29
N ASP A 160 4.02 11.45 0.09
CA ASP A 160 4.11 10.00 -0.04
C ASP A 160 3.39 9.34 1.14
N VAL A 161 2.61 8.29 0.87
CA VAL A 161 1.90 7.54 1.92
C VAL A 161 2.87 6.52 2.51
N ASP A 162 3.55 6.94 3.58
CA ASP A 162 4.46 6.12 4.35
C ASP A 162 4.34 6.41 5.85
N ALA A 163 5.11 5.68 6.66
CA ALA A 163 5.10 5.87 8.12
C ALA A 163 5.50 7.31 8.55
N MET A 164 6.20 8.09 7.71
CA MET A 164 6.55 9.47 8.03
C MET A 164 5.36 10.42 7.85
N LEU A 165 4.35 10.05 7.03
CA LEU A 165 3.15 10.86 6.84
C LEU A 165 2.41 11.11 8.16
N LEU A 166 2.21 10.07 8.97
CA LEU A 166 1.60 10.17 10.30
C LEU A 166 2.38 11.14 11.21
N LEU A 167 3.71 11.09 11.16
CA LEU A 167 4.57 11.97 11.97
C LEU A 167 4.46 13.43 11.53
N HIS A 168 4.50 13.68 10.21
CA HIS A 168 4.31 15.02 9.66
C HIS A 168 2.92 15.56 9.96
N PHE A 169 1.89 14.72 9.88
CA PHE A 169 0.52 15.09 10.23
C PHE A 169 0.39 15.50 11.69
N ALA A 170 0.95 14.70 12.61
CA ALA A 170 0.96 15.01 14.04
C ALA A 170 1.71 16.32 14.33
N ALA A 171 2.86 16.54 13.68
CA ALA A 171 3.63 17.78 13.83
C ALA A 171 2.86 19.00 13.31
N LEU A 172 2.18 18.87 12.17
CA LEU A 172 1.31 19.92 11.62
C LEU A 172 0.19 20.25 12.60
N LEU A 173 -0.51 19.23 13.10
CA LEU A 173 -1.61 19.42 14.05
C LEU A 173 -1.13 20.11 15.34
N ALA A 174 0.00 19.70 15.90
CA ALA A 174 0.59 20.32 17.08
C ALA A 174 0.91 21.81 16.84
N ASN A 175 1.51 22.15 15.70
CA ASN A 175 1.83 23.54 15.35
C ASN A 175 0.56 24.41 15.27
N TYR A 176 -0.49 23.94 14.59
CA TYR A 176 -1.75 24.68 14.50
C TYR A 176 -2.48 24.74 15.85
N THR A 177 -2.36 23.71 16.69
CA THR A 177 -2.88 23.73 18.06
C THR A 177 -2.24 24.85 18.88
N VAL A 178 -0.91 24.98 18.81
CA VAL A 178 -0.18 26.07 19.50
C VAL A 178 -0.66 27.44 19.02
N VAL A 179 -0.84 27.62 17.71
CA VAL A 179 -1.35 28.87 17.15
C VAL A 179 -2.76 29.18 17.66
N LEU A 180 -3.66 28.18 17.67
CA LEU A 180 -5.01 28.36 18.21
C LEU A 180 -5.01 28.72 19.70
N LEU A 181 -4.14 28.08 20.49
CA LEU A 181 -3.97 28.40 21.91
C LEU A 181 -3.45 29.83 22.10
N GLN A 182 -2.47 30.27 21.31
CA GLN A 182 -1.97 31.66 21.36
C GLN A 182 -3.09 32.67 21.10
N PHE A 183 -3.93 32.45 20.08
CA PHE A 183 -5.06 33.33 19.80
C PHE A 183 -6.16 33.30 20.87
N ALA A 184 -6.27 32.23 21.64
CA ALA A 184 -7.29 32.10 22.67
C ALA A 184 -6.92 32.75 24.01
N PHE A 185 -5.62 32.81 24.33
CA PHE A 185 -5.09 33.32 25.60
C PHE A 185 -4.29 34.63 25.49
N THR A 186 -4.30 35.25 24.30
CA THR A 186 -3.84 36.63 24.10
C THR A 186 -5.04 37.57 24.11
#